data_AF-A0A0G4MP46-F1
#
_entry.id   AF-A0A0G4MP46-F1
#
_cell.length_a   1.000
_cell.length_b   1.000
_cell.length_c   1.000
_cell.angle_alpha   90.00
_cell.angle_beta   90.00
_cell.angle_gamma   90.00
#
_symmetry.space_group_name_H-M   'P 1'
#
loop_
_entity.id
_entity.type
_entity.pdbx_description
1 polymer ?
#
loop_
_entity_poly.entity_id
_entity_poly.type
_entity_poly.pdbx_seq_one_letter_code
_entity_poly.pdbx_strand_id
1 'polypeptide(L)'
;MNRPPRKRGDAVLTRTVLSRVMTSAAIIMTGTMLVYRHEMLSDGEVSRRDTTMTFTCFVLFDMFNALSCRSESKSILRGEIGLFSNVLFNWAVALSLVGQLLVIYFPWL
;
A
#
# COMPACT_ATOMS: atom_id res chain seq x y z
N MET A 1 7.05 -5.05 29.74
CA MET A 1 8.39 -4.52 29.41
C MET A 1 9.42 -5.65 29.51
N ASN A 2 9.24 -6.75 28.75
CA ASN A 2 10.01 -8.01 28.95
C ASN A 2 10.97 -8.31 27.79
N ARG A 3 11.06 -7.42 26.79
CA ARG A 3 11.99 -7.63 25.67
C ARG A 3 13.35 -7.02 26.06
N PRO A 4 14.45 -7.79 25.98
CA PRO A 4 15.78 -7.26 26.25
C PRO A 4 16.11 -6.12 25.27
N PRO A 5 16.97 -5.17 25.67
CA PRO A 5 17.37 -4.06 24.82
C PRO A 5 17.99 -4.58 23.51
N ARG A 6 17.55 -4.02 22.38
CA ARG A 6 18.08 -4.33 21.05
C ARG A 6 19.58 -4.05 21.00
N LYS A 7 20.39 -4.96 20.44
CA LYS A 7 21.84 -4.80 20.40
C LYS A 7 22.19 -3.68 19.42
N ARG A 8 23.23 -2.89 19.73
CA ARG A 8 23.64 -1.72 18.91
C ARG A 8 24.05 -2.09 17.47
N GLY A 9 24.42 -3.35 17.21
CA GLY A 9 24.76 -3.87 15.89
C GLY A 9 23.61 -4.58 15.16
N ASP A 10 22.40 -4.63 15.70
CA ASP A 10 21.27 -5.29 15.03
C ASP A 10 20.80 -4.46 13.84
N ALA A 11 20.94 -5.06 12.64
CA ALA A 11 20.50 -4.46 11.38
C ALA A 11 19.02 -4.07 11.46
N VAL A 12 18.73 -2.83 11.10
CA VAL A 12 17.34 -2.33 10.95
C VAL A 12 16.61 -3.11 9.86
N LEU A 13 17.33 -3.46 8.79
CA LEU A 13 16.83 -4.27 7.68
C LEU A 13 17.25 -5.73 7.88
N THR A 14 16.37 -6.53 8.50
CA THR A 14 16.57 -7.99 8.57
C THR A 14 16.17 -8.64 7.26
N ARG A 15 16.76 -9.82 6.94
CA ARG A 15 16.39 -10.57 5.74
C ARG A 15 14.90 -10.90 5.68
N THR A 16 14.25 -11.06 6.83
CA THR A 16 12.80 -11.30 6.95
C THR A 16 11.99 -10.08 6.52
N VAL A 17 12.38 -8.87 6.96
CA VAL A 17 11.74 -7.62 6.52
C VAL A 17 11.95 -7.43 5.01
N LEU A 18 13.17 -7.66 4.53
CA LEU A 18 13.49 -7.52 3.11
C LEU A 18 12.66 -8.48 2.23
N SER A 19 12.57 -9.76 2.59
CA SER A 19 11.75 -10.74 1.84
C SER A 19 10.27 -10.34 1.81
N ARG A 20 9.71 -9.82 2.91
CA ARG A 20 8.33 -9.33 2.98
C ARG A 20 8.10 -8.12 2.07
N VAL A 21 9.02 -7.16 2.07
CA VAL A 21 8.98 -5.98 1.19
C VAL A 21 9.02 -6.43 -0.26
N MET A 22 9.91 -7.35 -0.62
CA MET A 22 10.00 -7.89 -1.98
C MET A 22 8.72 -8.60 -2.43
N THR A 23 8.11 -9.40 -1.54
CA THR A 23 6.85 -10.11 -1.84
C THR A 23 5.71 -9.10 -2.08
N SER A 24 5.63 -8.07 -1.23
CA SER A 24 4.59 -7.05 -1.35
C SER A 24 4.81 -6.18 -2.60
N ALA A 25 6.06 -5.80 -2.89
CA ALA A 25 6.42 -5.08 -4.11
C ALA A 25 6.07 -5.87 -5.38
N ALA A 26 6.31 -7.19 -5.39
CA ALA A 26 5.94 -8.05 -6.51
C ALA A 26 4.43 -8.11 -6.73
N ILE A 27 3.63 -8.16 -5.66
CA ILE A 27 2.16 -8.14 -5.74
C ILE A 27 1.67 -6.80 -6.32
N ILE A 28 2.18 -5.67 -5.82
CA ILE A 28 1.80 -4.33 -6.32
C ILE A 28 2.15 -4.21 -7.79
N MET A 29 3.41 -4.53 -8.15
CA MET A 29 3.89 -4.44 -9.53
C MET A 29 3.09 -5.32 -10.47
N THR A 30 2.76 -6.55 -10.07
CA THR A 30 1.93 -7.44 -10.86
C THR A 30 0.51 -6.90 -11.00
N GLY A 31 -0.09 -6.41 -9.92
CA GLY A 31 -1.44 -5.84 -9.92
C GLY A 31 -1.55 -4.60 -10.81
N THR A 32 -0.61 -3.66 -10.70
CA THR A 32 -0.59 -2.45 -11.54
C THR A 32 -0.33 -2.79 -13.01
N MET A 33 0.56 -3.74 -13.29
CA MET A 33 0.85 -4.19 -14.65
C MET A 33 -0.36 -4.91 -15.28
N LEU A 34 -1.11 -5.68 -14.51
CA LEU A 34 -2.33 -6.34 -14.97
C LEU A 34 -3.43 -5.34 -15.29
N VAL A 35 -3.65 -4.34 -14.45
CA VAL A 35 -4.61 -3.26 -14.70
C VAL A 35 -4.20 -2.46 -15.94
N TYR A 36 -2.93 -2.08 -16.03
CA TYR A 36 -2.40 -1.39 -17.21
C TYR A 36 -2.60 -2.21 -18.49
N ARG A 37 -2.28 -3.51 -18.45
CA ARG A 37 -2.49 -4.42 -19.59
C ARG A 37 -3.96 -4.56 -19.94
N HIS A 38 -4.85 -4.63 -18.95
CA HIS A 38 -6.29 -4.77 -19.18
C HIS A 38 -6.87 -3.53 -19.86
N GLU A 39 -6.51 -2.33 -19.39
CA GLU A 39 -6.94 -1.07 -20.01
C GLU A 39 -6.36 -0.93 -21.43
N MET A 40 -5.08 -1.24 -21.64
CA MET A 40 -4.47 -1.17 -22.98
C MET A 40 -5.09 -2.16 -23.98
N LEU A 41 -5.56 -3.33 -23.53
CA LEU A 41 -6.23 -4.31 -24.40
C LEU A 41 -7.66 -3.92 -24.77
N SER A 42 -8.34 -3.09 -23.99
CA SER A 42 -9.71 -2.63 -24.31
C SER A 42 -9.70 -1.53 -25.36
N ASP A 43 -8.86 -0.51 -25.18
CA ASP A 43 -8.98 0.73 -25.97
C ASP A 43 -7.86 0.92 -27.01
N GLY A 44 -6.74 0.19 -26.93
CA GLY A 44 -5.64 0.23 -27.91
C GLY A 44 -4.87 1.57 -27.97
N GLU A 45 -5.35 2.62 -27.30
CA GLU A 45 -4.72 3.91 -27.14
C GLU A 45 -4.61 4.27 -25.65
N VAL A 46 -3.51 4.91 -25.26
CA VAL A 46 -3.32 5.37 -23.87
C VAL A 46 -4.11 6.65 -23.66
N SER A 47 -5.31 6.52 -23.08
CA SER A 47 -6.15 7.67 -22.74
C SER A 47 -5.74 8.30 -21.41
N ARG A 48 -6.13 9.56 -21.19
CA ARG A 48 -5.99 10.24 -19.86
C ARG A 48 -6.76 9.50 -18.76
N ARG A 49 -7.76 8.70 -19.14
CA ARG A 49 -8.54 7.87 -18.21
C ARG A 49 -7.71 6.70 -17.67
N ASP A 50 -6.92 6.05 -18.52
CA ASP A 50 -6.18 4.83 -18.17
C ASP A 50 -5.00 5.15 -17.26
N THR A 51 -4.36 6.30 -17.48
CA THR A 51 -3.30 6.82 -16.60
C THR A 51 -3.85 7.12 -15.20
N THR A 52 -5.06 7.68 -15.11
CA THR A 52 -5.76 7.94 -13.84
C THR A 52 -6.17 6.63 -13.14
N MET A 53 -6.64 5.64 -13.90
CA MET A 53 -7.04 4.33 -13.37
C MET A 53 -5.82 3.52 -12.88
N THR A 54 -4.70 3.60 -13.61
CA THR A 54 -3.46 2.95 -13.18
C THR A 54 -2.88 3.63 -11.93
N PHE A 55 -2.92 4.97 -11.87
CA PHE A 55 -2.48 5.73 -10.71
C PHE A 55 -3.33 5.45 -9.46
N THR A 56 -4.67 5.39 -9.60
CA THR A 56 -5.56 5.00 -8.49
C THR A 56 -5.28 3.58 -8.02
N CYS A 57 -5.09 2.64 -8.94
CA CYS A 57 -4.75 1.27 -8.59
C CYS A 57 -3.42 1.18 -7.83
N PHE A 58 -2.38 1.90 -8.28
CA PHE A 58 -1.09 1.98 -7.61
C PHE A 58 -1.22 2.53 -6.18
N VAL A 59 -1.93 3.65 -5.99
CA VAL A 59 -2.12 4.26 -4.68
C VAL A 59 -2.91 3.34 -3.74
N LEU A 60 -3.96 2.68 -4.23
CA LEU A 60 -4.71 1.71 -3.43
C LEU A 60 -3.85 0.50 -3.01
N PHE A 61 -3.00 0.01 -3.91
CA PHE A 61 -2.07 -1.07 -3.61
C PHE A 61 -1.00 -0.65 -2.59
N ASP A 62 -0.49 0.57 -2.67
CA ASP A 62 0.45 1.12 -1.68
C ASP A 62 -0.19 1.27 -0.30
N MET A 63 -1.46 1.71 -0.24
CA MET A 63 -2.22 1.74 1.01
C MET A 63 -2.42 0.35 1.62
N PHE A 64 -2.63 -0.68 0.79
CA PHE A 64 -2.72 -2.07 1.23
C PHE A 64 -1.37 -2.63 1.70
N ASN A 65 -0.27 -2.18 1.09
CA ASN A 65 1.08 -2.47 1.56
C ASN A 65 1.36 -1.83 2.92
N ALA A 66 0.97 -0.57 3.11
CA ALA A 66 1.11 0.14 4.39
C ALA A 66 0.34 -0.57 5.53
N LEU A 67 -0.86 -1.08 5.23
CA LEU A 67 -1.62 -1.96 6.13
C LEU A 67 -0.85 -3.24 6.50
N SER A 68 -0.18 -3.86 5.51
CA SER A 68 0.58 -5.09 5.69
C SER A 68 1.88 -4.87 6.47
N CYS A 69 2.59 -3.76 6.21
CA CYS A 69 3.82 -3.37 6.92
C CYS A 69 3.58 -3.01 8.39
N ARG A 70 2.38 -2.53 8.74
CA ARG A 70 1.98 -2.29 10.14
C ARG A 70 1.91 -3.59 10.96
N SER A 71 1.70 -4.74 10.32
CA SER A 71 1.56 -6.04 10.97
C SER A 71 2.91 -6.77 11.12
N GLU A 72 3.94 -6.13 11.67
CA GLU A 72 5.23 -6.81 11.94
C GLU A 72 5.15 -7.79 13.14
N SER A 73 4.24 -7.59 14.10
CA SER A 73 4.19 -8.41 15.33
C SER A 73 2.87 -9.08 15.71
N LYS A 74 1.74 -8.74 15.09
CA LYS A 74 0.44 -9.38 15.37
C LYS A 74 -0.45 -9.36 14.13
N SER A 75 -0.91 -10.54 13.73
CA SER A 75 -1.69 -10.77 12.52
C SER A 75 -3.12 -10.23 12.67
N ILE A 76 -3.55 -9.41 11.70
CA ILE A 76 -4.94 -8.90 11.58
C ILE A 76 -5.93 -10.08 11.45
N LEU A 77 -5.51 -11.21 10.86
CA LEU A 77 -6.30 -12.43 10.70
C LEU A 77 -6.51 -13.22 12.02
N ARG A 78 -5.82 -12.85 13.11
CA ARG A 78 -5.94 -13.52 14.42
C ARG A 78 -6.88 -12.83 15.42
N GLY A 79 -7.55 -11.74 15.02
CA GLY A 79 -8.56 -11.07 15.84
C GLY A 79 -8.02 -10.23 17.01
N GLU A 80 -6.71 -10.05 17.15
CA GLU A 80 -6.11 -9.30 18.27
C GLU A 80 -5.94 -7.79 18.01
N ILE A 81 -6.17 -7.30 16.79
CA ILE A 81 -6.07 -5.89 16.45
C ILE A 81 -7.38 -5.46 15.81
N GLY A 82 -8.21 -4.72 16.55
CA GLY A 82 -9.41 -4.12 15.99
C GLY A 82 -9.05 -3.16 14.85
N LEU A 83 -9.70 -3.31 13.70
CA LEU A 83 -9.56 -2.41 12.53
C LEU A 83 -9.78 -0.92 12.87
N PHE A 84 -10.46 -0.63 13.99
CA PHE A 84 -10.73 0.73 14.49
C PHE A 84 -9.84 1.15 15.68
N SER A 85 -8.92 0.31 16.15
CA SER A 85 -8.14 0.60 17.37
C SER A 85 -7.11 1.73 17.17
N ASN A 86 -6.80 2.12 15.93
CA ASN A 86 -5.80 3.16 15.66
C ASN A 86 -6.39 4.25 14.75
N VAL A 87 -6.94 5.24 15.45
CA VAL A 87 -7.58 6.42 14.86
C VAL A 87 -6.62 7.18 13.95
N LEU A 88 -5.34 7.30 14.31
CA LEU A 88 -4.33 7.99 13.51
C LEU A 88 -4.11 7.33 12.14
N PHE A 89 -4.09 6.00 12.11
CA PHE A 89 -3.95 5.26 10.85
C PHE A 89 -5.19 5.37 9.97
N ASN A 90 -6.38 5.28 10.56
CA ASN A 90 -7.63 5.47 9.80
C ASN A 90 -7.73 6.89 9.25
N TRP A 91 -7.24 7.89 9.98
CA TRP A 91 -7.07 9.24 9.46
C TRP A 91 -6.08 9.31 8.31
N ALA A 92 -4.91 8.66 8.40
CA ALA A 92 -3.95 8.62 7.31
C ALA A 92 -4.55 7.98 6.05
N VAL A 93 -5.26 6.86 6.19
CA VAL A 93 -5.98 6.18 5.10
C VAL A 93 -7.06 7.08 4.51
N ALA A 94 -7.89 7.70 5.36
CA ALA A 94 -8.95 8.61 4.90
C ALA A 94 -8.37 9.82 4.15
N LEU A 95 -7.27 10.40 4.65
CA LEU A 95 -6.63 11.56 4.05
C LEU A 95 -5.95 11.21 2.72
N SER A 96 -5.35 10.01 2.60
CA SER A 96 -4.86 9.49 1.32
C SER A 96 -5.97 9.27 0.29
N LEU A 97 -7.15 8.76 0.70
CA LEU A 97 -8.31 8.62 -0.18
C LEU A 97 -8.86 9.98 -0.63
N VAL A 98 -8.93 10.96 0.29
CA VAL A 98 -9.35 12.33 -0.04
C VAL A 98 -8.35 12.98 -1.01
N GLY A 99 -7.04 12.80 -0.79
CA GLY A 99 -6.00 13.26 -1.72
C GLY A 99 -6.14 12.63 -3.10
N GLN A 100 -6.43 11.32 -3.17
CA GLN A 100 -6.66 10.63 -4.43
C GLN A 100 -7.88 11.18 -5.18
N LEU A 101 -8.97 11.47 -4.46
CA LEU A 101 -10.16 12.09 -5.05
C LEU A 101 -9.88 13.53 -5.52
N LEU A 102 -9.11 14.31 -4.74
CA LEU A 102 -8.70 15.65 -5.14
C LEU A 102 -7.91 15.63 -6.45
N VAL A 103 -6.92 14.74 -6.61
CA VAL A 103 -6.12 14.61 -7.83
C VAL A 103 -6.98 14.24 -9.06
N ILE A 104 -8.02 13.43 -8.89
CA ILE A 104 -8.88 12.99 -9.99
C ILE A 104 -9.87 14.08 -10.41
N TYR A 105 -10.45 14.80 -9.44
CA TYR A 105 -11.58 15.71 -9.67
C TYR A 105 -11.18 17.19 -9.79
N PHE A 106 -9.95 17.57 -9.44
CA PHE A 106 -9.44 18.93 -9.66
C PHE A 106 -8.57 19.01 -10.92
N PRO A 107 -9.08 19.58 -12.03
CA PRO A 107 -8.38 19.63 -13.32
C PRO A 107 -7.17 20.61 -13.36
N TRP A 108 -6.84 21.25 -12.24
CA TRP A 108 -5.72 22.19 -12.10
C TRP A 108 -4.48 21.60 -11.41
N LEU A 109 -4.56 20.33 -10.97
CA LEU A 109 -3.43 19.54 -10.45
C LEU A 109 -3.00 18.50 -11.49
#